data_AF-A0A812XRW8-F1
#
_entry.id   AF-A0A812XRW8-F1
#
_cell.length_a   1.000
_cell.length_b   1.000
_cell.length_c   1.000
_cell.angle_alpha   90.00
_cell.angle_beta   90.00
_cell.angle_gamma   90.00
#
_symmetry.space_group_name_H-M   'P 1'
#
loop_
_entity.id
_entity.type
_entity.pdbx_description
1 polymer ?
#
loop_
_entity_poly.entity_id
_entity_poly.type
_entity_poly.pdbx_seq_one_letter_code
_entity_poly.pdbx_strand_id
1 'polypeptide(L)'
;MASVDDFCINVNEVGDRGLSALARACMLLPFSQLTDFFAIDNHFGDAGLSAFSAAARSGGLPALRRLYLYCNSIGDAGLSALADAIQHKAFAPEGLSSLLVMDNDISDEGVRSLEVPLTNGRLAKMEELGVGQRVSDEGFQLLIDAAMSFQLPDLRELHLQNNVAIRGKPLQQLIAAIQKGDVPRLKQVWLVPGQNVDSAHILIHAS
;
A
#
# COMPACT_ATOMS: atom_id res chain seq x y z
N MET A 1 -23.43 16.06 12.72
CA MET A 1 -23.00 15.57 11.39
C MET A 1 -22.50 14.16 11.60
N ALA A 2 -23.00 13.17 10.87
CA ALA A 2 -22.55 11.78 11.03
C ALA A 2 -21.03 11.73 10.85
N SER A 3 -20.30 11.12 11.79
CA SER A 3 -18.89 10.86 11.56
C SER A 3 -18.81 9.79 10.47
N VAL A 4 -18.13 10.13 9.39
CA VAL A 4 -17.84 9.19 8.31
C VAL A 4 -16.49 8.60 8.70
N ASP A 5 -16.55 7.54 9.50
CA ASP A 5 -15.36 6.80 9.91
C ASP A 5 -14.83 6.03 8.68
N ASP A 6 -15.75 5.55 7.83
CA ASP A 6 -15.45 4.91 6.55
C ASP A 6 -16.03 5.72 5.38
N PHE A 7 -15.21 6.08 4.40
CA PHE A 7 -15.65 6.71 3.14
C PHE A 7 -15.42 5.76 1.96
N CYS A 8 -16.50 5.39 1.28
CA CYS A 8 -16.47 4.46 0.16
C CYS A 8 -17.05 5.11 -1.09
N ILE A 9 -16.26 5.12 -2.18
CA ILE A 9 -16.63 5.67 -3.48
C ILE A 9 -16.29 4.71 -4.62
N ASN A 10 -16.32 3.41 -4.38
CA ASN A 10 -15.95 2.40 -5.39
C ASN A 10 -16.80 2.51 -6.67
N VAL A 11 -16.18 2.35 -7.84
CA VAL A 11 -16.84 2.28 -9.16
C VAL A 11 -17.68 3.53 -9.46
N ASN A 12 -17.07 4.71 -9.42
CA ASN A 12 -17.76 6.00 -9.64
C ASN A 12 -17.11 6.91 -10.69
N GLU A 13 -16.05 6.47 -11.39
CA GLU A 13 -15.34 7.28 -12.40
C GLU A 13 -14.95 8.69 -11.90
N VAL A 14 -14.64 8.82 -10.60
CA VAL A 14 -14.42 10.12 -9.94
C VAL A 14 -13.24 10.88 -10.55
N GLY A 15 -12.22 10.14 -10.98
CA GLY A 15 -11.02 10.64 -11.64
C GLY A 15 -10.18 11.59 -10.78
N ASP A 16 -9.06 12.06 -11.34
CA ASP A 16 -8.13 12.95 -10.66
C ASP A 16 -8.79 14.24 -10.15
N ARG A 17 -9.77 14.76 -10.88
CA ARG A 17 -10.48 15.98 -10.51
C ARG A 17 -11.27 15.80 -9.21
N GLY A 18 -11.96 14.67 -9.05
CA GLY A 18 -12.73 14.42 -7.84
C GLY A 18 -11.82 14.12 -6.65
N LEU A 19 -10.75 13.34 -6.83
CA LEU A 19 -9.77 13.12 -5.76
C LEU A 19 -9.04 14.41 -5.35
N SER A 20 -8.74 15.29 -6.31
CA SER A 20 -8.18 16.63 -6.03
C SER A 20 -9.17 17.54 -5.30
N ALA A 21 -10.46 17.44 -5.61
CA ALA A 21 -11.50 18.18 -4.89
C ALA A 21 -11.62 17.70 -3.43
N LEU A 22 -11.56 16.38 -3.21
CA LEU A 22 -11.50 15.79 -1.87
C LEU A 22 -10.27 16.30 -1.11
N ALA A 23 -9.09 16.27 -1.74
CA ALA A 23 -7.86 16.76 -1.15
C ALA A 23 -7.95 18.24 -0.74
N ARG A 24 -8.53 19.09 -1.59
CA ARG A 24 -8.78 20.50 -1.26
C ARG A 24 -9.72 20.66 -0.07
N ALA A 25 -10.74 19.81 0.04
CA ALA A 25 -11.65 19.82 1.19
C ALA A 25 -10.90 19.45 2.48
N CYS A 26 -10.06 18.41 2.46
CA CYS A 26 -9.22 18.00 3.60
C CYS A 26 -8.24 19.09 4.06
N MET A 27 -7.73 19.92 3.13
CA MET A 27 -6.85 21.04 3.45
C MET A 27 -7.59 22.20 4.14
N LEU A 28 -8.87 22.39 3.85
CA LEU A 28 -9.70 23.42 4.49
C LEU A 28 -10.17 22.98 5.88
N LEU A 29 -10.57 21.72 5.99
CA LEU A 29 -11.05 21.10 7.22
C LEU A 29 -10.50 19.67 7.29
N PRO A 30 -9.62 19.36 8.26
CA PRO A 30 -9.11 18.01 8.42
C PRO A 30 -10.24 16.99 8.60
N PHE A 31 -10.14 15.87 7.92
CA PHE A 31 -11.05 14.75 8.08
C PHE A 31 -10.64 13.92 9.29
N SER A 32 -10.81 14.50 10.47
CA SER A 32 -10.30 13.97 11.74
C SER A 32 -10.93 12.66 12.18
N GLN A 33 -12.04 12.25 11.56
CA GLN A 33 -12.73 11.00 11.88
C GLN A 33 -12.56 9.94 10.79
N LEU A 34 -12.06 10.29 9.61
CA LEU A 34 -11.93 9.33 8.50
C LEU A 34 -10.80 8.35 8.82
N THR A 35 -11.18 7.14 9.21
CA THR A 35 -10.24 6.04 9.44
C THR A 35 -9.98 5.27 8.17
N ASP A 36 -10.97 5.16 7.29
CA ASP A 36 -10.91 4.21 6.18
C ASP A 36 -11.41 4.80 4.88
N PHE A 37 -10.56 4.74 3.85
CA PHE A 37 -10.88 5.25 2.53
C PHE A 37 -10.82 4.13 1.50
N PHE A 38 -11.98 3.81 0.93
CA PHE A 38 -12.18 2.83 -0.13
C PHE A 38 -12.54 3.55 -1.41
N ALA A 39 -11.65 3.51 -2.39
CA ALA A 39 -11.87 4.18 -3.66
C ALA A 39 -11.31 3.37 -4.83
N ILE A 40 -11.93 2.21 -5.00
CA ILE A 40 -11.59 1.20 -6.00
C ILE A 40 -12.23 1.57 -7.33
N ASP A 41 -11.52 1.39 -8.46
CA ASP A 41 -12.08 1.59 -9.80
C ASP A 41 -12.69 2.98 -10.01
N ASN A 42 -11.84 4.01 -9.89
CA ASN A 42 -12.24 5.41 -10.03
C ASN A 42 -11.39 6.19 -11.04
N HIS A 43 -10.49 5.52 -11.76
CA HIS A 43 -9.57 6.14 -12.72
C HIS A 43 -8.71 7.27 -12.11
N PHE A 44 -8.29 7.10 -10.85
CA PHE A 44 -7.28 7.99 -10.28
C PHE A 44 -5.92 7.71 -10.93
N GLY A 45 -5.24 8.76 -11.34
CA GLY A 45 -3.85 8.74 -11.78
C GLY A 45 -2.92 9.44 -10.78
N ASP A 46 -1.70 9.69 -11.24
CA ASP A 46 -0.65 10.31 -10.44
C ASP A 46 -1.04 11.69 -9.92
N ALA A 47 -1.75 12.49 -10.72
CA ALA A 47 -2.13 13.84 -10.33
C ALA A 47 -3.15 13.85 -9.19
N GLY A 48 -4.15 12.95 -9.24
CA GLY A 48 -5.12 12.79 -8.17
C GLY A 48 -4.48 12.33 -6.87
N LEU A 49 -3.65 11.28 -6.93
CA LEU A 49 -2.97 10.79 -5.73
C LEU A 49 -1.96 11.81 -5.19
N SER A 50 -1.25 12.55 -6.05
CA SER A 50 -0.35 13.62 -5.61
C SER A 50 -1.09 14.72 -4.85
N ALA A 51 -2.28 15.12 -5.32
CA ALA A 51 -3.11 16.10 -4.61
C ALA A 51 -3.56 15.56 -3.24
N PHE A 52 -4.04 14.32 -3.19
CA PHE A 52 -4.42 13.65 -1.95
C PHE A 52 -3.25 13.57 -0.96
N SER A 53 -2.06 13.20 -1.43
CA SER A 53 -0.83 13.13 -0.66
C SER A 53 -0.39 14.50 -0.12
N ALA A 54 -0.55 15.57 -0.89
CA ALA A 54 -0.29 16.93 -0.41
C ALA A 54 -1.23 17.31 0.75
N ALA A 55 -2.50 16.94 0.68
CA ALA A 55 -3.46 17.18 1.75
C ALA A 55 -3.18 16.30 2.99
N ALA A 56 -2.75 15.06 2.77
CA ALA A 56 -2.30 14.15 3.81
C ALA A 56 -1.11 14.74 4.58
N ARG A 57 -0.09 15.21 3.85
CA ARG A 57 1.10 15.88 4.38
C ARG A 57 0.76 17.13 5.20
N SER A 58 -0.27 17.88 4.80
CA SER A 58 -0.72 19.08 5.54
C SER A 58 -1.58 18.76 6.77
N GLY A 59 -1.74 17.49 7.14
CA GLY A 59 -2.53 17.06 8.29
C GLY A 59 -4.03 16.95 8.03
N GLY A 60 -4.45 16.85 6.76
CA GLY A 60 -5.86 16.70 6.39
C GLY A 60 -6.46 15.33 6.70
N LEU A 61 -5.62 14.32 6.99
CA LEU A 61 -6.00 12.92 7.18
C LEU A 61 -5.33 12.31 8.43
N PRO A 62 -5.55 12.85 9.65
CA PRO A 62 -4.84 12.40 10.84
C PRO A 62 -5.36 11.06 11.40
N ALA A 63 -6.62 10.71 11.15
CA ALA A 63 -7.21 9.47 11.63
C ALA A 63 -7.08 8.29 10.66
N LEU A 64 -6.58 8.51 9.43
CA LEU A 64 -6.54 7.46 8.41
C LEU A 64 -5.68 6.28 8.88
N ARG A 65 -6.20 5.06 8.65
CA ARG A 65 -5.60 3.77 8.99
C ARG A 65 -5.55 2.87 7.76
N ARG A 66 -6.64 2.80 6.98
CA ARG A 66 -6.71 1.93 5.81
C ARG A 66 -6.97 2.74 4.54
N LEU A 67 -6.12 2.52 3.54
CA LEU A 67 -6.20 3.17 2.24
C LEU A 67 -6.26 2.10 1.14
N TYR A 68 -7.43 1.98 0.51
CA TYR A 68 -7.71 1.02 -0.55
C TYR A 68 -7.96 1.76 -1.86
N LEU A 69 -6.98 1.69 -2.77
CA LEU A 69 -6.95 2.40 -4.05
C LEU A 69 -6.69 1.44 -5.23
N TYR A 70 -6.98 0.14 -5.06
CA TYR A 70 -6.72 -0.83 -6.12
C TYR A 70 -7.66 -0.63 -7.33
N CYS A 71 -7.26 -1.16 -8.49
CA CYS A 71 -7.94 -0.94 -9.78
C CYS A 71 -8.05 0.54 -10.15
N ASN A 72 -6.96 1.29 -10.13
CA ASN A 72 -6.93 2.67 -10.63
C ASN A 72 -5.86 2.79 -11.73
N SER A 73 -5.46 4.02 -12.07
CA SER A 73 -4.41 4.30 -13.06
C SER A 73 -3.22 5.02 -12.41
N ILE A 74 -2.97 4.74 -11.12
CA ILE A 74 -1.88 5.32 -10.33
C ILE A 74 -0.56 4.73 -10.84
N GLY A 75 0.42 5.57 -11.15
CA GLY A 75 1.77 5.16 -11.52
C GLY A 75 2.78 5.37 -10.40
N ASP A 76 4.05 5.23 -10.77
CA ASP A 76 5.18 5.38 -9.85
C ASP A 76 5.24 6.77 -9.21
N ALA A 77 4.88 7.83 -9.95
CA ALA A 77 4.92 9.19 -9.43
C ALA A 77 3.84 9.42 -8.35
N GLY A 78 2.65 8.86 -8.52
CA GLY A 78 1.58 8.92 -7.53
C GLY A 78 1.96 8.19 -6.25
N LEU A 79 2.49 6.96 -6.36
CA LEU A 79 2.96 6.21 -5.19
C LEU A 79 4.12 6.94 -4.50
N SER A 80 5.05 7.52 -5.27
CA SER A 80 6.15 8.32 -4.74
C SER A 80 5.67 9.54 -3.95
N ALA A 81 4.66 10.27 -4.44
CA ALA A 81 4.05 11.36 -3.71
C ALA A 81 3.39 10.88 -2.39
N LEU A 82 2.74 9.72 -2.40
CA LEU A 82 2.15 9.13 -1.20
C LEU A 82 3.23 8.71 -0.20
N ALA A 83 4.30 8.06 -0.66
CA ALA A 83 5.43 7.67 0.16
C ALA A 83 6.11 8.89 0.81
N ASP A 84 6.27 9.97 0.06
CA ASP A 84 6.75 11.27 0.54
C ASP A 84 5.80 11.87 1.59
N ALA A 85 4.47 11.72 1.44
CA ALA A 85 3.51 12.15 2.46
C ALA A 85 3.57 11.31 3.74
N ILE A 86 3.72 9.97 3.64
CA ILE A 86 3.78 9.04 4.79
C ILE A 86 4.91 9.39 5.76
N GLN A 87 6.00 9.96 5.24
CA GLN A 87 7.14 10.41 6.05
C GLN A 87 6.77 11.56 7.01
N HIS A 88 5.70 12.30 6.75
CA HIS A 88 5.28 13.42 7.59
C HIS A 88 4.42 12.95 8.76
N LYS A 89 4.78 13.41 9.96
CA LYS A 89 4.08 13.07 11.20
C LYS A 89 2.61 13.52 11.23
N ALA A 90 2.24 14.49 10.40
CA ALA A 90 0.86 14.98 10.29
C ALA A 90 -0.06 14.00 9.55
N PHE A 91 0.49 13.19 8.62
CA PHE A 91 -0.28 12.17 7.94
C PHE A 91 -0.33 10.89 8.78
N ALA A 92 -1.52 10.46 9.19
CA ALA A 92 -1.74 9.24 9.97
C ALA A 92 -0.68 9.07 11.10
N PRO A 93 -0.63 9.97 12.11
CA PRO A 93 0.34 9.92 13.20
C PRO A 93 0.45 8.55 13.88
N GLU A 94 -0.67 7.86 14.09
CA GLU A 94 -0.71 6.51 14.68
C GLU A 94 -0.30 5.38 13.70
N GLY A 95 0.00 5.71 12.44
CA GLY A 95 0.41 4.79 11.40
C GLY A 95 -0.75 4.25 10.54
N LEU A 96 -0.43 3.94 9.28
CA LEU A 96 -1.32 3.17 8.41
C LEU A 96 -1.21 1.68 8.76
N SER A 97 -2.35 1.00 8.81
CA SER A 97 -2.44 -0.45 8.97
C SER A 97 -2.65 -1.17 7.65
N SER A 98 -3.25 -0.52 6.65
CA SER A 98 -3.46 -1.13 5.33
C SER A 98 -3.17 -0.14 4.21
N LEU A 99 -2.41 -0.58 3.21
CA LEU A 99 -2.18 0.13 1.95
C LEU A 99 -2.31 -0.87 0.79
N LEU A 100 -3.42 -0.80 0.06
CA LEU A 100 -3.64 -1.58 -1.16
C LEU A 100 -3.71 -0.66 -2.37
N VAL A 101 -2.68 -0.72 -3.21
CA VAL A 101 -2.57 0.01 -4.49
C VAL A 101 -2.32 -0.97 -5.64
N MET A 102 -2.85 -2.17 -5.52
CA MET A 102 -2.77 -3.21 -6.55
C MET A 102 -3.56 -2.84 -7.80
N ASP A 103 -3.33 -3.51 -8.92
CA ASP A 103 -4.08 -3.24 -10.15
C ASP A 103 -3.99 -1.76 -10.56
N ASN A 104 -2.79 -1.19 -10.42
CA ASN A 104 -2.39 0.16 -10.81
C ASN A 104 -1.08 0.07 -11.59
N ASP A 105 -0.66 1.11 -12.30
CA ASP A 105 0.52 1.09 -13.18
C ASP A 105 1.87 1.29 -12.42
N ILE A 106 2.03 0.58 -11.30
CA ILE A 106 3.17 0.69 -10.38
C ILE A 106 4.23 -0.37 -10.70
N SER A 107 5.47 0.09 -10.85
CA SER A 107 6.68 -0.70 -11.11
C SER A 107 7.61 -0.75 -9.89
N ASP A 108 8.80 -1.33 -10.06
CA ASP A 108 9.86 -1.32 -9.03
C ASP A 108 10.27 0.09 -8.61
N GLU A 109 10.15 1.09 -9.50
CA GLU A 109 10.45 2.48 -9.16
C GLU A 109 9.47 3.03 -8.13
N GLY A 110 8.17 2.80 -8.33
CA GLY A 110 7.14 3.17 -7.37
C GLY A 110 7.33 2.43 -6.05
N VAL A 111 7.60 1.13 -6.05
CA VAL A 111 7.88 0.37 -4.83
C VAL A 111 9.12 0.90 -4.10
N ARG A 112 10.18 1.29 -4.83
CA ARG A 112 11.39 1.89 -4.24
C ARG A 112 11.12 3.18 -3.48
N SER A 113 10.09 3.94 -3.86
CA SER A 113 9.70 5.13 -3.08
C SER A 113 9.31 4.81 -1.63
N LEU A 114 8.89 3.57 -1.34
CA LEU A 114 8.55 3.11 0.01
C LEU A 114 9.77 2.83 0.89
N GLU A 115 11.00 2.81 0.35
CA GLU A 115 12.22 2.49 1.12
C GLU A 115 12.42 3.40 2.34
N VAL A 116 12.24 4.71 2.16
CA VAL A 116 12.38 5.69 3.24
C VAL A 116 11.30 5.52 4.33
N PRO A 117 9.99 5.47 4.01
CA PRO A 117 8.96 5.23 5.04
C PRO A 117 9.02 3.84 5.70
N LEU A 118 9.60 2.83 5.03
CA LEU A 118 9.90 1.53 5.63
C LEU A 118 11.04 1.65 6.66
N THR A 119 12.18 2.20 6.24
CA THR A 119 13.40 2.29 7.07
C THR A 119 13.28 3.25 8.25
N ASN A 120 12.45 4.30 8.14
CA ASN A 120 12.23 5.25 9.24
C ASN A 120 11.06 4.85 10.18
N GLY A 121 10.46 3.67 9.98
CA GLY A 121 9.43 3.11 10.84
C GLY A 121 8.03 3.71 10.69
N ARG A 122 7.78 4.57 9.69
CA ARG A 122 6.43 5.13 9.44
C ARG A 122 5.43 4.07 8.98
N LEU A 123 5.91 2.94 8.45
CA LEU A 123 5.10 1.79 8.09
C LEU A 123 5.13 0.64 9.11
N ALA A 124 5.66 0.87 10.33
CA ALA A 124 5.78 -0.19 11.34
C ALA A 124 4.44 -0.78 11.83
N LYS A 125 3.31 -0.12 11.53
CA LYS A 125 1.95 -0.56 11.85
C LYS A 125 1.24 -1.28 10.71
N MET A 126 1.93 -1.44 9.57
CA MET A 126 1.35 -2.08 8.40
C MET A 126 1.03 -3.55 8.71
N GLU A 127 -0.24 -3.91 8.61
CA GLU A 127 -0.76 -5.26 8.71
C GLU A 127 -1.04 -5.85 7.32
N GLU A 128 -1.38 -5.00 6.34
CA GLU A 128 -1.80 -5.41 5.00
C GLU A 128 -1.18 -4.49 3.94
N LEU A 129 -0.31 -5.05 3.09
CA LEU A 129 0.36 -4.30 2.03
C LEU A 129 0.12 -4.97 0.68
N GLY A 130 -0.33 -4.20 -0.30
CA GLY A 130 -0.45 -4.65 -1.67
C GLY A 130 -0.01 -3.58 -2.66
N VAL A 131 0.89 -3.96 -3.56
CA VAL A 131 1.43 -3.07 -4.59
C VAL A 131 1.49 -3.77 -5.93
N GLY A 132 1.30 -3.00 -7.01
CA GLY A 132 1.84 -3.36 -8.31
C GLY A 132 0.84 -3.63 -9.43
N GLN A 133 1.44 -4.17 -10.48
CA GLN A 133 1.03 -4.70 -11.80
C GLN A 133 2.31 -4.94 -12.61
N ARG A 134 3.38 -4.19 -12.29
CA ARG A 134 4.66 -4.18 -13.01
C ARG A 134 5.86 -4.39 -12.08
N VAL A 135 5.65 -4.92 -10.87
CA VAL A 135 6.73 -5.23 -9.93
C VAL A 135 7.43 -6.52 -10.35
N SER A 136 8.76 -6.50 -10.43
CA SER A 136 9.61 -7.64 -10.75
C SER A 136 10.22 -8.25 -9.48
N ASP A 137 11.20 -9.16 -9.66
CA ASP A 137 12.03 -9.66 -8.56
C ASP A 137 12.78 -8.52 -7.83
N GLU A 138 13.18 -7.45 -8.53
CA GLU A 138 13.90 -6.33 -7.93
C GLU A 138 13.03 -5.53 -6.94
N GLY A 139 11.82 -5.14 -7.34
CA GLY A 139 10.90 -4.44 -6.44
C GLY A 139 10.41 -5.35 -5.32
N PHE A 140 10.22 -6.64 -5.60
CA PHE A 140 9.85 -7.61 -4.58
C PHE A 140 10.97 -7.82 -3.54
N GLN A 141 12.24 -7.86 -3.96
CA GLN A 141 13.38 -7.96 -3.05
C GLN A 141 13.36 -6.87 -1.98
N LEU A 142 13.01 -5.63 -2.33
CA LEU A 142 12.91 -4.53 -1.38
C LEU A 142 11.87 -4.80 -0.28
N LEU A 143 10.70 -5.30 -0.66
CA LEU A 143 9.63 -5.63 0.31
C LEU A 143 10.05 -6.77 1.24
N ILE A 144 10.78 -7.76 0.69
CA ILE A 144 11.33 -8.88 1.47
C ILE A 144 12.41 -8.43 2.43
N ASP A 145 13.34 -7.59 1.99
CA ASP A 145 14.41 -7.04 2.84
C ASP A 145 13.81 -6.24 3.99
N ALA A 146 12.76 -5.46 3.72
CA ALA A 146 12.04 -4.71 4.76
C ALA A 146 11.34 -5.63 5.77
N ALA A 147 10.68 -6.70 5.29
CA ALA A 147 10.03 -7.68 6.15
C ALA A 147 11.04 -8.43 7.04
N MET A 148 12.15 -8.90 6.46
CA MET A 148 13.21 -9.61 7.19
C MET A 148 14.01 -8.70 8.13
N SER A 149 14.09 -7.40 7.85
CA SER A 149 14.76 -6.41 8.71
C SER A 149 13.85 -5.85 9.80
N PHE A 150 12.71 -6.49 10.08
CA PHE A 150 11.71 -6.08 11.08
C PHE A 150 11.13 -4.67 10.88
N GLN A 151 11.14 -4.16 9.65
CA GLN A 151 10.52 -2.86 9.33
C GLN A 151 8.99 -2.98 9.16
N LEU A 152 8.50 -4.20 8.95
CA LEU A 152 7.08 -4.55 8.84
C LEU A 152 6.70 -5.61 9.91
N PRO A 153 6.87 -5.31 11.22
CA PRO A 153 6.73 -6.31 12.28
C PRO A 153 5.29 -6.80 12.47
N ASP A 154 4.30 -6.00 12.02
CA ASP A 154 2.88 -6.27 12.16
C ASP A 154 2.25 -6.91 10.90
N LEU A 155 3.02 -7.09 9.82
CA LEU A 155 2.52 -7.54 8.52
C LEU A 155 1.94 -8.96 8.58
N ARG A 156 0.69 -9.07 8.15
CA ARG A 156 -0.09 -10.31 8.07
C ARG A 156 -0.39 -10.73 6.64
N GLU A 157 -0.55 -9.75 5.77
CA GLU A 157 -1.08 -9.93 4.43
C GLU A 157 -0.21 -9.18 3.42
N LEU A 158 0.39 -9.93 2.50
CA LEU A 158 1.21 -9.37 1.41
C LEU A 158 0.60 -9.74 0.06
N HIS A 159 0.05 -8.75 -0.62
CA HIS A 159 -0.65 -8.94 -1.87
C HIS A 159 0.23 -8.51 -3.06
N LEU A 160 0.61 -9.47 -3.89
CA LEU A 160 1.46 -9.28 -5.07
C LEU A 160 0.89 -9.97 -6.32
N GLN A 161 -0.38 -10.36 -6.30
CA GLN A 161 -1.07 -10.85 -7.50
C GLN A 161 -1.00 -9.83 -8.64
N ASN A 162 -1.12 -10.33 -9.86
CA ASN A 162 -1.12 -9.53 -11.10
C ASN A 162 0.17 -8.73 -11.36
N ASN A 163 1.28 -9.02 -10.67
CA ASN A 163 2.59 -8.49 -11.00
C ASN A 163 3.28 -9.29 -12.13
N VAL A 164 4.43 -8.80 -12.59
CA VAL A 164 5.31 -9.59 -13.45
C VAL A 164 5.73 -10.84 -12.68
N ALA A 165 5.94 -11.96 -13.39
CA ALA A 165 6.22 -13.23 -12.75
C ALA A 165 7.49 -13.18 -11.86
N ILE A 166 7.26 -13.02 -10.55
CA ILE A 166 8.23 -13.15 -9.45
C ILE A 166 8.76 -14.59 -9.34
N ARG A 167 9.83 -14.93 -10.07
CA ARG A 167 10.32 -16.32 -10.16
C ARG A 167 11.76 -16.48 -9.65
N GLY A 168 12.34 -15.41 -9.13
CA GLY A 168 13.74 -15.39 -8.74
C GLY A 168 14.02 -15.74 -7.29
N LYS A 169 15.25 -15.40 -6.89
CA LYS A 169 15.76 -15.53 -5.52
C LYS A 169 14.89 -14.89 -4.44
N PRO A 170 14.22 -13.73 -4.64
CA PRO A 170 13.48 -13.11 -3.56
C PRO A 170 12.30 -13.97 -3.07
N LEU A 171 11.67 -14.73 -3.99
CA LEU A 171 10.63 -15.69 -3.61
C LEU A 171 11.21 -16.78 -2.72
N GLN A 172 12.33 -17.38 -3.10
CA GLN A 172 12.99 -18.40 -2.29
C GLN A 172 13.41 -17.88 -0.91
N GLN A 173 13.83 -16.62 -0.83
CA GLN A 173 14.16 -15.99 0.44
C GLN A 173 12.93 -15.79 1.32
N LEU A 174 11.82 -15.29 0.77
CA LEU A 174 10.55 -15.18 1.50
C LEU A 174 10.16 -16.54 2.09
N ILE A 175 10.20 -17.61 1.29
CA ILE A 175 9.90 -18.98 1.74
C ILE A 175 10.79 -19.38 2.91
N ALA A 176 12.10 -19.16 2.78
CA ALA A 176 13.06 -19.48 3.83
C ALA A 176 12.82 -18.68 5.11
N ALA A 177 12.49 -17.39 5.01
CA ALA A 177 12.14 -16.55 6.16
C ALA A 177 10.86 -17.00 6.85
N ILE A 178 9.84 -17.40 6.08
CA ILE A 178 8.61 -17.99 6.63
C ILE A 178 8.93 -19.26 7.41
N GLN A 179 9.73 -20.16 6.84
CA GLN A 179 10.12 -21.42 7.48
C GLN A 179 10.96 -21.22 8.75
N LYS A 180 11.80 -20.17 8.79
CA LYS A 180 12.61 -19.80 9.96
C LYS A 180 11.83 -19.06 11.04
N GLY A 181 10.67 -18.49 10.70
CA GLY A 181 9.89 -17.63 11.61
C GLY A 181 10.37 -16.18 11.65
N ASP A 182 11.15 -15.72 10.66
CA ASP A 182 11.68 -14.35 10.57
C ASP A 182 10.57 -13.32 10.24
N VAL A 183 9.42 -13.80 9.74
CA VAL A 183 8.21 -13.01 9.46
C VAL A 183 7.01 -13.57 10.25
N PRO A 184 7.02 -13.50 11.60
CA PRO A 184 6.18 -14.34 12.46
C PRO A 184 4.68 -14.02 12.41
N ARG A 185 4.29 -12.88 11.86
CA ARG A 185 2.89 -12.47 11.73
C ARG A 185 2.31 -12.66 10.34
N LEU A 186 3.16 -12.94 9.33
CA LEU A 186 2.73 -13.11 7.95
C LEU A 186 1.90 -14.40 7.84
N LYS A 187 0.65 -14.27 7.43
CA LYS A 187 -0.33 -15.36 7.35
C LYS A 187 -0.73 -15.69 5.92
N GLN A 188 -0.76 -14.67 5.06
CA GLN A 188 -1.27 -14.78 3.71
C GLN A 188 -0.36 -14.01 2.75
N VAL A 189 -0.03 -14.67 1.63
CA VAL A 189 0.71 -14.08 0.54
C VAL A 189 -0.02 -14.43 -0.75
N TRP A 190 -0.43 -13.41 -1.50
CA TRP A 190 -1.06 -13.58 -2.80
C TRP A 190 0.00 -13.34 -3.87
N LEU A 191 0.19 -14.34 -4.74
CA LEU A 191 1.21 -14.34 -5.78
C LEU A 191 0.56 -14.52 -7.15
N VAL A 192 1.37 -14.35 -8.20
CA VAL A 192 0.93 -14.57 -9.59
C VAL A 192 0.54 -16.06 -9.78
N PRO A 193 -0.52 -16.37 -10.54
CA PRO A 193 -0.94 -17.76 -10.78
C PRO A 193 0.21 -18.63 -11.30
N GLY A 194 0.36 -19.84 -10.75
CA GLY A 194 1.42 -20.78 -11.09
C GLY A 194 2.73 -20.63 -10.28
N GLN A 195 2.79 -19.69 -9.34
CA GLN A 195 3.87 -19.59 -8.36
C GLN A 195 3.50 -20.39 -7.11
N ASN A 196 3.75 -21.71 -7.16
CA ASN A 196 3.54 -22.56 -6.00
C ASN A 196 4.71 -22.44 -5.03
N VAL A 197 4.36 -22.15 -3.79
CA VAL A 197 5.25 -22.17 -2.65
C VAL A 197 4.66 -23.20 -1.69
N ASP A 198 5.24 -24.39 -1.65
CA ASP A 198 4.83 -25.41 -0.67
C ASP A 198 5.25 -24.95 0.73
N SER A 199 4.30 -24.43 1.51
CA SER A 199 4.48 -24.11 2.93
C SER A 199 3.22 -24.46 3.72
N ALA A 200 3.37 -25.24 4.79
CA ALA A 200 2.26 -25.68 5.65
C ALA A 200 1.68 -24.56 6.54
N HIS A 201 2.28 -23.36 6.55
CA HIS A 201 2.00 -22.31 7.54
C HIS A 201 1.41 -21.02 6.97
N ILE A 202 1.29 -20.89 5.64
CA ILE A 202 0.74 -19.70 4.98
C ILE A 202 -0.27 -20.13 3.93
N LEU A 203 -1.44 -19.49 3.94
CA LEU A 203 -2.40 -19.66 2.86
C LEU A 203 -1.91 -18.83 1.68
N ILE A 204 -1.42 -19.55 0.67
CA ILE A 204 -0.96 -18.94 -0.57
C ILE A 204 -2.11 -19.08 -1.55
N HIS A 205 -2.74 -17.95 -1.81
CA HIS A 205 -3.84 -17.87 -2.75
C HIS A 205 -3.26 -17.58 -4.12
N ALA A 206 -3.25 -18.61 -4.98
CA ALA A 206 -3.22 -18.39 -6.42
C ALA A 206 -4.61 -17.89 -6.82
N SER A 207 -4.69 -16.68 -7.36
CA SER A 207 -5.95 -16.12 -7.90
C SER A 207 -6.33 -16.80 -9.21
#